data_AF-A0A9N8VNL1-F1
#
_entry.id   AF-A0A9N8VNL1-F1
#
_cell.length_a   1.000
_cell.length_b   1.000
_cell.length_c   1.000
_cell.angle_alpha   90.00
_cell.angle_beta   90.00
_cell.angle_gamma   90.00
#
_symmetry.space_group_name_H-M   'P 1'
#
loop_
_entity.id
_entity.type
_entity.pdbx_description
1 polymer ?
#
loop_
_entity_poly.entity_id
_entity_poly.type
_entity_poly.pdbx_seq_one_letter_code
_entity_poly.pdbx_strand_id
1 'polypeptide(L)'
;MLICYDLAFDIAFLVKSAKIIPELYRPALIILIISGSINIMFGFAIIIHQRYYNPAFLGWFREHHRFAAVITVFSAVNIQALKVVSSNFGGMDLYSARYSANGQRAIAWVGVLNFGFQDIPQLVILVKYWTMTEGYTFIPFINLILNVVILFLDFFGRIYDAVIITNDEDGTTRNLNNRSADSTHQYSMRVGAP
;
A
#
# COMPACT_ATOMS: atom_id res chain seq x y z
N MET A 1 -7.58 -4.63 9.14
CA MET A 1 -7.38 -5.64 10.21
C MET A 1 -6.08 -6.44 10.04
N LEU A 2 -5.72 -6.89 8.84
CA LEU A 2 -4.45 -7.62 8.60
C LEU A 2 -3.17 -6.83 8.92
N ILE A 3 -3.12 -5.53 8.67
CA ILE A 3 -1.94 -4.68 8.97
C ILE A 3 -1.59 -4.67 10.47
N CYS A 4 -2.60 -4.61 11.35
CA CYS A 4 -2.37 -4.63 12.80
C CYS A 4 -1.87 -6.00 13.28
N TYR A 5 -2.29 -7.05 12.58
CA TYR A 5 -1.90 -8.42 12.88
C TYR A 5 -0.44 -8.68 12.50
N ASP A 6 -0.06 -8.27 11.29
CA ASP A 6 1.31 -8.33 10.77
C ASP A 6 2.31 -7.67 11.74
N LEU A 7 1.99 -6.45 12.19
CA LEU A 7 2.78 -5.75 13.22
C LEU A 7 2.91 -6.52 14.54
N ALA A 8 1.80 -7.04 15.05
CA ALA A 8 1.79 -7.73 16.34
C ALA A 8 2.65 -8.99 16.31
N PHE A 9 2.62 -9.72 15.19
CA PHE A 9 3.39 -10.94 15.00
C PHE A 9 4.87 -10.67 14.74
N ASP A 10 5.20 -9.60 14.02
CA ASP A 10 6.59 -9.16 13.84
C ASP A 10 7.25 -8.77 15.15
N ILE A 11 6.55 -8.03 16.00
CA ILE A 11 7.02 -7.67 17.34
C ILE A 11 7.13 -8.94 18.21
N ALA A 12 6.14 -9.83 18.17
CA ALA A 12 6.18 -11.08 18.93
C ALA A 12 7.36 -11.97 18.51
N PHE A 13 7.61 -12.07 17.21
CA PHE A 13 8.76 -12.78 16.65
C PHE A 13 10.08 -12.13 17.06
N LEU A 14 10.19 -10.80 16.98
CA LEU A 14 11.38 -10.06 17.38
C LEU A 14 11.73 -10.31 18.86
N VAL A 15 10.74 -10.22 19.75
CA VAL A 15 10.92 -10.44 21.20
C VAL A 15 11.28 -11.90 21.52
N LYS A 16 10.69 -12.87 20.82
CA LYS A 16 11.00 -14.30 21.00
C LYS A 16 12.39 -14.65 20.46
N SER A 17 12.73 -14.17 19.27
CA SER A 17 14.02 -14.39 18.63
C SER A 17 15.17 -13.79 19.45
N ALA A 18 14.96 -12.63 20.08
CA ALA A 18 15.93 -12.04 21.01
C ALA A 18 16.30 -12.98 22.18
N LYS A 19 15.36 -13.82 22.63
CA LYS A 19 15.56 -14.73 23.77
C LYS A 19 16.15 -16.08 23.37
N ILE A 20 15.86 -16.58 22.18
CA ILE A 20 16.15 -17.97 21.79
C ILE A 20 17.34 -18.05 20.82
N ILE A 21 17.38 -17.19 19.79
CA ILE A 21 18.44 -17.21 18.77
C ILE A 21 18.89 -15.77 18.46
N PRO A 22 19.85 -15.23 19.23
CA PRO A 22 20.32 -13.84 19.09
C PRO A 22 20.85 -13.50 17.69
N GLU A 23 21.31 -14.50 16.93
CA GLU A 23 21.84 -14.33 15.58
C GLU A 23 20.78 -13.89 14.57
N LEU A 24 19.52 -14.30 14.73
CA LEU A 24 18.41 -13.93 13.83
C LEU A 24 17.75 -12.61 14.24
N TYR A 25 17.94 -12.17 15.48
CA TYR A 25 17.36 -10.93 15.99
C TYR A 25 17.89 -9.69 15.26
N ARG A 26 19.22 -9.57 15.09
CA ARG A 26 19.84 -8.43 14.39
C ARG A 26 19.32 -8.23 12.96
N PRO A 27 19.35 -9.24 12.06
CA PRO A 27 18.87 -9.06 10.70
C PRO A 27 17.36 -8.74 10.65
N ALA A 28 16.54 -9.37 11.51
CA ALA A 28 15.11 -9.06 11.58
C ALA A 28 14.85 -7.60 12.01
N LEU A 29 15.58 -7.11 13.02
CA LEU A 29 15.47 -5.73 13.49
C LEU A 29 15.90 -4.72 12.41
N ILE A 30 16.98 -5.02 11.68
CA ILE A 30 17.48 -4.15 10.60
C ILE A 30 16.43 -4.05 9.49
N ILE A 31 15.85 -5.18 9.06
CA ILE A 31 14.80 -5.20 8.03
C ILE A 31 13.58 -4.38 8.47
N LEU A 32 13.13 -4.57 9.71
CA LEU A 32 11.98 -3.85 10.27
C LEU A 32 12.22 -2.33 10.30
N ILE A 33 13.39 -1.88 10.76
CA ILE A 33 13.72 -0.45 10.85
C ILE A 33 13.86 0.17 9.47
N ILE A 34 14.58 -0.51 8.55
CA ILE A 34 14.80 0.00 7.19
C ILE A 34 13.46 0.11 6.45
N SER A 35 12.67 -0.97 6.45
CA SER A 35 11.38 -0.97 5.76
C SER A 35 10.42 0.06 6.36
N GLY A 36 10.32 0.11 7.69
CA GLY A 36 9.50 1.09 8.38
C GLY A 36 9.86 2.53 8.03
N SER A 37 11.16 2.83 7.94
CA SER A 37 11.65 4.17 7.57
C SER A 37 11.29 4.54 6.13
N ILE A 38 11.48 3.61 5.20
CA ILE A 38 11.14 3.79 3.77
C ILE A 38 9.63 4.01 3.61
N ASN A 39 8.82 3.23 4.32
CA ASN A 39 7.37 3.32 4.32
C ASN A 39 6.83 4.65 4.84
N ILE A 40 7.37 5.15 5.94
CA ILE A 40 7.02 6.47 6.47
C ILE A 40 7.41 7.54 5.44
N MET A 41 8.62 7.46 4.89
CA MET A 41 9.11 8.44 3.91
C MET A 41 8.20 8.51 2.68
N PHE A 42 7.86 7.36 2.09
CA PHE A 42 6.94 7.30 0.95
C PHE A 42 5.51 7.69 1.33
N GLY A 43 5.02 7.28 2.50
CA GLY A 43 3.70 7.66 3.00
C GLY A 43 3.55 9.18 3.09
N PHE A 44 4.52 9.84 3.72
CA PHE A 44 4.56 11.31 3.78
C PHE A 44 4.68 11.94 2.38
N ALA A 45 5.58 11.43 1.54
CA ALA A 45 5.76 11.96 0.18
C ALA A 45 4.46 11.88 -0.64
N ILE A 46 3.74 10.75 -0.57
CA ILE A 46 2.46 10.55 -1.26
C ILE A 46 1.41 11.53 -0.73
N ILE A 47 1.25 11.65 0.59
CA ILE A 47 0.25 12.56 1.19
C ILE A 47 0.55 14.02 0.83
N ILE A 48 1.81 14.45 0.90
CA ILE A 48 2.23 15.80 0.53
C ILE A 48 1.98 16.05 -0.96
N HIS A 49 2.38 15.12 -1.83
CA HIS A 49 2.16 15.24 -3.26
C HIS A 49 0.67 15.35 -3.58
N GLN A 50 -0.17 14.50 -2.96
CA GLN A 50 -1.62 14.54 -3.16
C GLN A 50 -2.23 15.84 -2.64
N ARG A 51 -1.76 16.36 -1.51
CA ARG A 51 -2.21 17.65 -0.97
C ARG A 51 -1.94 18.81 -1.94
N TYR A 52 -0.81 18.82 -2.65
CA TYR A 52 -0.45 19.91 -3.55
C TYR A 52 -1.10 19.80 -4.94
N TYR A 53 -1.17 18.58 -5.49
CA TYR A 53 -1.55 18.38 -6.89
C TYR A 53 -2.98 17.85 -7.08
N ASN A 54 -3.70 17.54 -6.01
CA ASN A 54 -5.07 17.04 -6.07
C ASN A 54 -6.02 17.86 -5.18
N PRO A 55 -6.81 18.78 -5.77
CA PRO A 55 -7.70 19.65 -4.99
C PRO A 55 -8.81 18.87 -4.26
N ALA A 56 -9.25 17.73 -4.79
CA ALA A 56 -10.24 16.87 -4.12
C ALA A 56 -9.65 16.24 -2.86
N PHE A 57 -8.41 15.76 -2.93
CA PHE A 57 -7.70 15.25 -1.76
C PHE A 57 -7.41 16.37 -0.74
N LEU A 58 -7.06 17.57 -1.20
CA LEU A 58 -6.84 18.72 -0.31
C LEU A 58 -8.09 19.10 0.50
N GLY A 59 -9.27 19.07 -0.13
CA GLY A 59 -10.55 19.32 0.55
C GLY A 59 -10.75 18.35 1.72
N TRP A 60 -10.70 17.04 1.42
CA TRP A 60 -10.78 15.99 2.43
C TRP A 60 -9.68 16.11 3.51
N PHE A 61 -8.44 16.40 3.11
CA PHE A 61 -7.31 16.51 4.04
C PHE A 61 -7.48 17.65 5.04
N ARG A 62 -8.08 18.79 4.64
CA ARG A 62 -8.33 19.91 5.57
C ARG A 62 -9.28 19.51 6.69
N GLU A 63 -10.33 18.79 6.35
CA GLU A 63 -11.36 18.34 7.29
C GLU A 63 -10.87 17.19 8.18
N HIS A 64 -10.02 16.31 7.65
CA HIS A 64 -9.60 15.07 8.32
C HIS A 64 -8.08 14.95 8.58
N HIS A 65 -7.35 16.06 8.65
CA HIS A 65 -5.87 16.09 8.77
C HIS A 65 -5.31 15.24 9.94
N ARG A 66 -6.01 15.18 11.09
CA ARG A 66 -5.59 14.35 12.23
C ARG A 66 -5.65 12.86 11.90
N PHE A 67 -6.71 12.44 11.22
CA PHE A 67 -6.86 11.05 10.80
C PHE A 67 -5.84 10.69 9.71
N ALA A 68 -5.61 11.60 8.75
CA ALA A 68 -4.58 11.44 7.74
C ALA A 68 -3.19 11.26 8.35
N ALA A 69 -2.85 12.03 9.39
CA ALA A 69 -1.58 11.87 10.11
C ALA A 69 -1.46 10.50 10.79
N VAL A 70 -2.52 10.04 11.46
CA VAL A 70 -2.55 8.71 12.09
C VAL A 70 -2.34 7.62 11.04
N ILE A 71 -3.06 7.67 9.91
CA ILE A 71 -2.91 6.69 8.83
C ILE A 71 -1.52 6.75 8.19
N THR A 72 -0.91 7.93 8.08
CA THR A 72 0.47 8.07 7.61
C THR A 72 1.47 7.45 8.57
N VAL A 73 1.24 7.53 9.88
CA VAL A 73 2.08 6.80 10.85
C VAL A 73 1.86 5.29 10.75
N PHE A 74 0.61 4.82 10.58
CA PHE A 74 0.32 3.42 10.33
C PHE A 74 0.93 2.91 9.02
N SER A 75 1.18 3.80 8.06
CA SER A 75 1.85 3.43 6.82
C SER A 75 3.25 2.93 7.03
N ALA A 76 3.93 3.30 8.14
CA ALA A 76 5.22 2.76 8.55
C ALA A 76 5.24 1.24 8.53
N VAL A 77 4.18 0.64 9.05
CA VAL A 77 4.03 -0.81 9.13
C VAL A 77 3.78 -1.37 7.73
N ASN A 78 2.83 -0.76 7.01
CA ASN A 78 2.49 -1.17 5.67
C ASN A 78 1.90 0.02 4.90
N ILE A 79 2.52 0.37 3.77
CA ILE A 79 2.11 1.51 2.94
C ILE A 79 0.65 1.39 2.46
N GLN A 80 0.09 0.18 2.39
CA GLN A 80 -1.31 -0.05 2.03
C GLN A 80 -2.30 0.51 3.06
N ALA A 81 -1.86 0.88 4.26
CA ALA A 81 -2.67 1.63 5.22
C ALA A 81 -3.25 2.92 4.60
N LEU A 82 -2.54 3.54 3.64
CA LEU A 82 -3.06 4.72 2.93
C LEU A 82 -4.33 4.40 2.13
N LYS A 83 -4.51 3.19 1.60
CA LYS A 83 -5.73 2.84 0.86
C LYS A 83 -6.98 2.83 1.74
N VAL A 84 -6.82 2.70 3.06
CA VAL A 84 -7.93 2.71 4.02
C VAL A 84 -8.70 4.02 3.89
N VAL A 85 -8.01 5.17 3.81
CA VAL A 85 -8.68 6.47 3.72
C VAL A 85 -9.45 6.68 2.41
N SER A 86 -9.20 5.87 1.37
CA SER A 86 -9.89 5.92 0.08
C SER A 86 -10.82 4.74 -0.17
N SER A 87 -11.06 3.90 0.85
CA SER A 87 -11.84 2.66 0.71
C SER A 87 -13.35 2.88 0.72
N ASN A 88 -13.80 4.10 1.03
CA ASN A 88 -15.20 4.47 1.24
C ASN A 88 -15.94 3.52 2.21
N PHE A 89 -15.23 3.06 3.25
CA PHE A 89 -15.77 2.09 4.19
C PHE A 89 -17.01 2.64 4.90
N GLY A 90 -18.15 1.98 4.71
CA GLY A 90 -19.43 2.37 5.32
C GLY A 90 -19.99 3.72 4.85
N GLY A 91 -19.47 4.30 3.76
CA GLY A 91 -19.90 5.62 3.27
C GLY A 91 -19.53 6.79 4.18
N MET A 92 -18.61 6.59 5.13
CA MET A 92 -18.17 7.65 6.04
C MET A 92 -17.18 8.58 5.37
N ASP A 93 -17.31 9.88 5.63
CA ASP A 93 -16.42 10.92 5.09
C ASP A 93 -14.94 10.71 5.47
N LEU A 94 -14.70 10.04 6.59
CA LEU A 94 -13.35 9.67 7.04
C LEU A 94 -12.60 8.76 6.04
N TYR A 95 -13.33 7.99 5.24
CA TYR A 95 -12.79 7.04 4.26
C TYR A 95 -13.10 7.44 2.82
N SER A 96 -13.52 8.68 2.57
CA SER A 96 -13.90 9.19 1.25
C SER A 96 -12.76 9.91 0.52
N ALA A 97 -11.51 9.76 0.98
CA ALA A 97 -10.36 10.42 0.37
C ALA A 97 -10.20 9.99 -1.09
N ARG A 98 -10.13 10.96 -2.01
CA ARG A 98 -9.94 10.70 -3.43
C ARG A 98 -8.49 10.91 -3.82
N TYR A 99 -7.72 9.82 -3.90
CA TYR A 99 -6.38 9.85 -4.50
C TYR A 99 -6.46 10.05 -6.01
N SER A 100 -5.47 10.74 -6.57
CA SER A 100 -5.28 10.75 -8.03
C SER A 100 -4.77 9.40 -8.51
N ALA A 101 -4.95 9.09 -9.81
CA ALA A 101 -4.44 7.84 -10.41
C ALA A 101 -2.94 7.61 -10.14
N ASN A 102 -2.14 8.68 -10.23
CA ASN A 102 -0.71 8.64 -9.90
C ASN A 102 -0.45 8.31 -8.43
N GLY A 103 -1.31 8.78 -7.52
CA GLY A 103 -1.24 8.44 -6.09
C GLY A 103 -1.54 6.98 -5.83
N GLN A 104 -2.62 6.47 -6.40
CA GLN A 104 -2.99 5.06 -6.27
C GLN A 104 -1.89 4.14 -6.82
N ARG A 105 -1.34 4.49 -7.98
CA ARG A 105 -0.17 3.81 -8.57
C ARG A 105 1.05 3.87 -7.68
N ALA A 106 1.39 5.02 -7.11
CA ALA A 106 2.51 5.14 -6.20
C ALA A 106 2.34 4.23 -4.97
N ILE A 107 1.16 4.23 -4.35
CA ILE A 107 0.85 3.34 -3.21
C ILE A 107 0.99 1.86 -3.63
N ALA A 108 0.50 1.49 -4.81
CA ALA A 108 0.61 0.12 -5.32
C ALA A 108 2.07 -0.27 -5.59
N TRP A 109 2.86 0.56 -6.28
CA TRP A 109 4.27 0.28 -6.58
C TRP A 109 5.16 0.24 -5.34
N VAL A 110 4.97 1.16 -4.39
CA VAL A 110 5.69 1.09 -3.10
C VAL A 110 5.30 -0.18 -2.35
N GLY A 111 4.03 -0.60 -2.41
CA GLY A 111 3.61 -1.90 -1.89
C GLY A 111 4.37 -3.06 -2.56
N VAL A 112 4.49 -3.05 -3.89
CA VAL A 112 5.26 -4.05 -4.66
C VAL A 112 6.71 -4.11 -4.19
N LEU A 113 7.36 -2.96 -4.00
CA LEU A 113 8.73 -2.89 -3.51
C LEU A 113 8.85 -3.47 -2.10
N ASN A 114 7.95 -3.12 -1.19
CA ASN A 114 7.95 -3.63 0.18
C ASN A 114 7.91 -5.15 0.25
N PHE A 115 7.10 -5.79 -0.58
CA PHE A 115 7.04 -7.24 -0.60
C PHE A 115 8.35 -7.92 -0.93
N GLY A 116 9.10 -7.33 -1.87
CA GLY A 116 10.42 -7.83 -2.21
C GLY A 116 11.44 -7.66 -1.07
N PHE A 117 11.38 -6.53 -0.35
CA PHE A 117 12.42 -6.14 0.61
C PHE A 117 12.10 -6.41 2.08
N GLN A 118 10.83 -6.55 2.43
CA GLN A 118 10.35 -6.81 3.78
C GLN A 118 9.78 -8.22 3.84
N ASP A 119 8.67 -8.47 3.14
CA ASP A 119 7.89 -9.69 3.35
C ASP A 119 8.68 -10.97 2.96
N ILE A 120 9.39 -10.96 1.82
CA ILE A 120 10.22 -12.11 1.41
C ILE A 120 11.41 -12.34 2.38
N PRO A 121 12.27 -11.36 2.69
CA PRO A 121 13.35 -11.55 3.66
C PRO A 121 12.87 -11.98 5.05
N GLN A 122 11.73 -11.46 5.49
CA GLN A 122 11.12 -11.80 6.78
C GLN A 122 10.60 -13.24 6.81
N LEU A 123 9.98 -13.71 5.72
CA LEU A 123 9.62 -15.11 5.55
C LEU A 123 10.86 -16.02 5.59
N VAL A 124 11.95 -15.64 4.93
CA VAL A 124 13.21 -16.41 4.94
C VAL A 124 13.79 -16.53 6.35
N ILE A 125 13.79 -15.44 7.11
CA ILE A 125 14.24 -15.45 8.51
C ILE A 125 13.36 -16.37 9.36
N LEU A 126 12.04 -16.34 9.15
CA LEU A 126 11.10 -17.16 9.90
C LEU A 126 11.26 -18.66 9.60
N VAL A 127 11.48 -19.04 8.33
CA VAL A 127 11.81 -20.42 7.93
C VAL A 127 13.11 -20.86 8.59
N LYS A 128 14.15 -20.01 8.58
CA LYS A 128 15.42 -20.32 9.23
C LYS A 128 15.25 -20.53 10.74
N TYR A 129 14.45 -19.70 11.40
CA TYR A 129 14.11 -19.84 12.81
C TYR A 129 13.39 -21.17 13.11
N TRP A 130 12.45 -21.56 12.25
CA TRP A 130 11.74 -22.84 12.36
C TRP A 130 12.69 -24.04 12.27
N THR A 131 13.60 -24.04 11.30
CA THR A 131 14.59 -25.11 11.12
C THR A 131 15.57 -25.17 12.29
N MET A 132 16.02 -24.03 12.82
CA MET A 132 16.95 -23.96 13.96
C MET A 132 16.32 -24.37 15.30
N THR A 133 15.00 -24.25 15.44
CA THR A 133 14.26 -24.65 16.65
C THR A 133 13.66 -26.06 16.52
N GLU A 134 14.09 -26.82 15.50
CA GLU A 134 13.63 -28.18 15.20
C GLU A 134 12.09 -28.30 15.13
N GLY A 135 11.39 -27.22 14.79
CA GLY A 135 9.93 -27.17 14.71
C GLY A 135 9.19 -27.25 16.05
N TYR A 136 9.87 -27.21 17.20
CA TYR A 136 9.21 -27.35 18.51
C TYR A 136 8.44 -26.12 18.99
N THR A 137 8.46 -25.01 18.23
CA THR A 137 7.81 -23.77 18.66
C THR A 137 6.53 -23.52 17.86
N PHE A 138 5.37 -23.68 18.49
CA PHE A 138 4.05 -23.43 17.88
C PHE A 138 3.89 -22.01 17.29
N ILE A 139 4.49 -21.00 17.91
CA ILE A 139 4.33 -19.59 17.53
C ILE A 139 4.92 -19.29 16.13
N PRO A 140 6.19 -19.64 15.82
CA PRO A 140 6.73 -19.51 14.47
C PRO A 140 5.95 -20.27 13.39
N PHE A 141 5.38 -21.44 13.71
CA PHE A 141 4.57 -22.19 12.76
C PHE A 141 3.33 -21.41 12.32
N ILE A 142 2.58 -20.91 13.31
CA ILE A 142 1.39 -20.09 13.07
C ILE A 142 1.81 -18.85 12.30
N ASN A 143 2.87 -18.17 12.73
CA ASN A 143 3.40 -16.99 12.06
C ASN A 143 3.78 -17.26 10.59
N LEU A 144 4.30 -18.46 10.28
CA LEU A 144 4.65 -18.84 8.92
C LEU A 144 3.40 -18.95 8.04
N ILE A 145 2.38 -19.66 8.51
CA ILE A 145 1.10 -19.80 7.80
C ILE A 145 0.50 -18.42 7.53
N LEU A 146 0.53 -17.54 8.52
CA LEU A 146 -0.04 -16.20 8.41
C LEU A 146 0.72 -15.33 7.44
N ASN A 147 2.06 -15.35 7.50
CA ASN A 147 2.90 -14.65 6.52
C ASN A 147 2.61 -15.14 5.09
N VAL A 148 2.47 -16.45 4.88
CA VAL A 148 2.11 -16.99 3.56
C VAL A 148 0.72 -16.52 3.11
N VAL A 149 -0.28 -16.52 4.01
CA VAL A 149 -1.62 -16.01 3.70
C VAL A 149 -1.59 -14.51 3.39
N ILE A 150 -0.83 -13.72 4.15
CA ILE A 150 -0.66 -12.27 3.94
C ILE A 150 0.00 -12.00 2.59
N LEU A 151 1.11 -12.67 2.29
CA LEU A 151 1.79 -12.60 0.99
C LEU A 151 0.83 -12.91 -0.16
N PHE A 152 -0.01 -13.93 0.01
CA PHE A 152 -1.00 -14.30 -0.99
C PHE A 152 -2.05 -13.20 -1.17
N LEU A 153 -2.65 -12.70 -0.09
CA LEU A 153 -3.63 -11.61 -0.14
C LEU A 153 -3.05 -10.34 -0.76
N ASP A 154 -1.82 -9.98 -0.41
CA ASP A 154 -1.13 -8.82 -0.98
C ASP A 154 -0.83 -9.00 -2.47
N PHE A 155 -0.47 -10.21 -2.88
CA PHE A 155 -0.29 -10.54 -4.28
C PHE A 155 -1.58 -10.39 -5.08
N PHE A 156 -2.69 -10.97 -4.60
CA PHE A 156 -4.00 -10.82 -5.26
C PHE A 156 -4.53 -9.39 -5.23
N GLY A 157 -4.32 -8.66 -4.13
CA GLY A 157 -4.67 -7.25 -4.02
C GLY A 157 -3.97 -6.40 -5.08
N ARG A 158 -2.70 -6.71 -5.38
CA ARG A 158 -1.95 -6.01 -6.44
C ARG A 158 -2.40 -6.35 -7.84
N ILE A 159 -2.75 -7.61 -8.10
CA ILE A 159 -3.36 -8.01 -9.37
C ILE A 159 -4.68 -7.25 -9.55
N TYR A 160 -5.50 -7.20 -8.51
CA TYR A 160 -6.78 -6.50 -8.53
C TYR A 160 -6.59 -5.00 -8.82
N ASP A 161 -5.68 -4.33 -8.10
CA ASP A 161 -5.36 -2.92 -8.34
C ASP A 161 -4.82 -2.68 -9.75
N ALA A 162 -3.93 -3.53 -10.25
CA ALA A 162 -3.38 -3.41 -11.60
C ALA A 162 -4.48 -3.52 -12.67
N VAL A 163 -5.43 -4.43 -12.50
CA VAL A 163 -6.59 -4.59 -13.39
C VAL A 163 -7.51 -3.38 -13.31
N ILE A 164 -7.83 -2.88 -12.11
CA ILE A 164 -8.70 -1.71 -11.92
C ILE A 164 -8.08 -0.45 -12.54
N ILE A 165 -6.79 -0.22 -12.32
CA ILE A 165 -6.09 0.96 -12.85
C ILE A 165 -6.04 0.92 -14.37
N THR A 166 -5.85 -0.27 -14.97
CA THR A 166 -5.86 -0.44 -16.42
C THR A 166 -7.24 -0.11 -17.02
N ASN A 167 -8.32 -0.51 -16.37
CA ASN A 167 -9.69 -0.23 -16.83
C ASN A 167 -10.03 1.27 -16.76
N ASP A 168 -9.58 1.97 -15.71
CA ASP A 168 -9.82 3.41 -15.54
C ASP A 168 -9.06 4.25 -16.58
N GLU A 169 -7.84 3.83 -16.95
CA GLU A 169 -7.08 4.46 -18.03
C GLU A 169 -7.72 4.27 -19.41
N ASP A 170 -8.20 3.06 -19.74
CA ASP A 170 -8.83 2.82 -21.04
C ASP A 170 -10.13 3.63 -21.20
N GLY A 171 -10.93 3.74 -20.13
CA GLY A 171 -12.14 4.58 -20.10
C GLY A 171 -11.84 6.07 -20.26
N THR A 172 -10.79 6.56 -19.60
CA THR A 172 -10.36 7.97 -19.72
C THR A 172 -9.85 8.28 -21.13
N THR A 173 -9.05 7.38 -21.70
CA THR A 173 -8.44 7.56 -23.03
C THR A 173 -9.50 7.52 -24.14
N ARG A 174 -10.48 6.63 -24.03
CA ARG A 174 -11.66 6.60 -24.93
C ARG A 174 -12.47 7.89 -24.88
N ASN A 175 -12.72 8.43 -23.68
CA ASN A 175 -13.49 9.68 -23.53
C ASN A 175 -12.74 10.89 -24.11
N LEU A 176 -11.42 10.97 -23.94
CA LEU A 176 -10.61 12.04 -24.53
C LEU A 176 -10.61 11.97 -26.06
N ASN A 177 -10.51 10.77 -26.63
CA ASN A 177 -10.58 10.59 -28.08
C ASN A 177 -11.96 10.99 -28.65
N ASN A 178 -13.05 10.62 -27.98
CA ASN A 178 -14.40 11.00 -28.42
C ASN A 178 -14.61 12.53 -28.36
N ARG A 179 -14.15 13.21 -27.29
CA ARG A 179 -14.20 14.68 -27.22
C ARG A 179 -13.36 15.35 -28.30
N SER A 180 -12.19 14.80 -28.60
CA SER A 180 -11.29 15.32 -29.62
C SER A 180 -11.89 15.17 -31.02
N ALA A 181 -12.52 14.03 -31.30
CA ALA A 181 -13.25 13.78 -32.54
C ALA A 181 -14.45 14.74 -32.71
N ASP A 182 -15.23 14.94 -31.64
CA ASP A 182 -16.41 15.82 -31.67
C ASP A 182 -16.01 17.30 -31.87
N SER A 183 -14.96 17.75 -31.19
CA SER A 183 -14.40 19.10 -31.39
C SER A 183 -13.84 19.32 -32.81
N THR A 184 -13.23 18.29 -33.41
CA THR A 184 -12.72 18.34 -34.79
C THR A 184 -13.88 18.41 -35.80
N HIS A 185 -14.97 17.66 -35.54
CA HIS A 185 -16.18 17.69 -36.35
C HIS A 185 -16.91 19.04 -36.27
N GLN A 186 -16.94 19.64 -35.08
CA GLN A 186 -17.57 20.93 -34.86
C GLN A 186 -16.76 22.09 -35.49
N TYR A 187 -15.43 21.96 -35.51
CA TYR A 187 -14.55 22.88 -36.22
C TYR A 187 -14.76 22.80 -37.73
N SER A 188 -14.79 21.59 -38.32
CA SER A 188 -14.98 21.41 -39.76
C SER A 188 -16.33 21.93 -40.25
N MET A 189 -17.39 21.83 -39.44
CA MET A 189 -18.69 22.45 -39.73
C MET A 189 -18.67 23.99 -39.69
N ARG A 190 -17.77 24.60 -38.91
CA ARG A 190 -17.64 26.07 -38.82
C ARG A 190 -16.79 26.69 -39.93
N VAL A 191 -15.75 26.01 -40.39
CA VAL A 191 -14.88 26.49 -41.49
C VAL A 191 -15.30 26.01 -42.88
N GLY A 192 -16.22 25.04 -42.98
CA GLY A 192 -16.72 24.49 -44.24
C GLY A 192 -18.05 25.09 -44.73
N ALA A 193 -18.61 26.10 -44.06
CA ALA A 193 -19.81 26.79 -44.53
C ALA A 193 -19.43 27.89 -45.53
N PRO A 194 -19.83 27.80 -46.82
CA PRO A 194 -19.61 28.86 -47.81
C PRO A 194 -20.45 30.11 -47.53
#